data_AF-A0AAE3TDB4-F1
#
_entry.id   AF-A0AAE3TDB4-F1
#
_cell.length_a   1.000
_cell.length_b   1.000
_cell.length_c   1.000
_cell.angle_alpha   90.00
_cell.angle_beta   90.00
_cell.angle_gamma   90.00
#
_symmetry.space_group_name_H-M   'P 1'
#
loop_
_entity.id
_entity.type
_entity.pdbx_description
1 polymer ?
#
loop_
_entity_poly.entity_id
_entity_poly.type
_entity_poly.pdbx_seq_one_letter_code
_entity_poly.pdbx_strand_id
1 'polypeptide(L)'
;MIAETKETIEEVFAGLDKELQECKPKAQGYKRAADLLFNYNQELQEKLEHATAIKNDDVDLLKIYNRVAGNNAADLMDKLRDLGFSLSNDKQLKDAFKKAGYRLLEKTRAAKRDDVYYGILRIFVSTQQEFRKNLAEPFKPIYSDEMFKVFIFSFLSGILQSKENEQ
;
A
#
# COMPACT_ATOMS: atom_id res chain seq x y z
N MET A 1 -18.14 -11.09 -27.88
CA MET A 1 -17.30 -10.70 -26.74
C MET A 1 -15.93 -10.35 -27.29
N ILE A 2 -15.54 -9.08 -27.23
CA ILE A 2 -14.20 -8.64 -27.63
C ILE A 2 -13.29 -9.12 -26.50
N ALA A 3 -12.35 -10.02 -26.80
CA ALA A 3 -11.28 -10.33 -25.86
C ALA A 3 -10.45 -9.05 -25.71
N GLU A 4 -10.55 -8.38 -24.57
CA GLU A 4 -9.56 -7.38 -24.19
C GLU A 4 -8.22 -8.10 -24.11
N THR A 5 -7.37 -7.90 -25.12
CA THR A 5 -5.99 -8.37 -25.10
C THR A 5 -5.29 -7.66 -23.94
N LYS A 6 -5.02 -8.39 -22.85
CA LYS A 6 -4.16 -7.89 -21.77
C LYS A 6 -2.77 -7.67 -22.36
N GLU A 7 -2.34 -6.41 -22.40
CA GLU A 7 -0.99 -6.00 -22.78
C GLU A 7 0.03 -6.72 -21.88
N THR A 8 1.04 -7.33 -22.49
CA THR A 8 2.08 -8.12 -21.79
C THR A 8 3.24 -7.22 -21.37
N ILE A 9 4.01 -7.65 -20.37
CA ILE A 9 5.16 -6.84 -19.90
C ILE A 9 6.26 -6.79 -20.97
N GLU A 10 6.38 -7.85 -21.76
CA GLU A 10 7.29 -7.97 -22.90
C GLU A 10 6.96 -6.92 -23.98
N GLU A 11 5.68 -6.72 -24.30
CA GLU A 11 5.23 -5.70 -25.25
C GLU A 11 5.55 -4.28 -24.76
N VAL A 12 5.32 -4.00 -23.47
CA VAL A 12 5.61 -2.69 -22.88
C VAL A 12 7.13 -2.42 -22.89
N PHE A 13 7.95 -3.40 -22.52
CA PHE A 13 9.41 -3.26 -22.50
C PHE A 13 9.99 -3.05 -23.90
N ALA A 14 9.49 -3.77 -24.91
CA ALA A 14 9.91 -3.54 -26.30
C ALA A 14 9.61 -2.10 -26.76
N GLY A 15 8.49 -1.53 -26.32
CA GLY A 15 8.17 -0.12 -26.56
C GLY A 15 9.17 0.84 -25.90
N LEU A 16 9.55 0.58 -24.65
CA LEU A 16 10.54 1.38 -23.91
C LEU A 16 11.93 1.27 -24.55
N ASP A 17 12.35 0.09 -24.96
CA ASP A 17 13.64 -0.13 -25.63
C ASP A 17 13.72 0.67 -26.93
N LYS A 18 12.63 0.73 -27.69
CA LYS A 18 12.56 1.56 -28.90
C LYS A 18 12.66 3.06 -28.57
N GLU A 19 11.97 3.53 -27.53
CA GLU A 19 12.08 4.93 -27.07
C GLU A 19 13.50 5.28 -26.63
N LEU A 20 14.19 4.35 -25.97
CA LEU A 20 15.59 4.50 -25.57
C LEU A 20 16.53 4.53 -26.79
N GLN A 21 16.33 3.64 -27.76
CA GLN A 21 17.09 3.63 -29.03
C GLN A 21 16.91 4.93 -29.82
N GLU A 22 15.72 5.51 -29.77
CA GLU A 22 15.39 6.79 -30.40
C GLU A 22 15.78 8.02 -29.55
N CYS A 23 16.36 7.82 -28.35
CA CYS A 23 16.69 8.86 -27.37
C CYS A 23 15.51 9.77 -27.00
N LYS A 24 14.29 9.21 -26.95
CA LYS A 24 13.03 9.93 -26.66
C LYS A 24 12.21 9.22 -25.56
N PRO A 25 12.76 9.04 -24.34
CA PRO A 25 12.04 8.36 -23.27
C PRO A 25 10.79 9.16 -22.86
N LYS A 26 9.64 8.49 -22.77
CA LYS A 26 8.40 9.08 -22.30
C LYS A 26 8.01 8.50 -20.95
N ALA A 27 7.89 9.36 -19.94
CA ALA A 27 7.50 8.98 -18.57
C ALA A 27 6.22 8.12 -18.50
N GLN A 28 5.28 8.32 -19.44
CA GLN A 28 4.04 7.55 -19.51
C GLN A 28 4.27 6.05 -19.73
N GLY A 29 5.24 5.67 -20.56
CA GLY A 29 5.58 4.26 -20.80
C GLY A 29 6.11 3.59 -19.53
N TYR A 30 7.01 4.26 -18.82
CA TYR A 30 7.56 3.77 -17.55
C TYR A 30 6.53 3.68 -16.45
N LYS A 31 5.62 4.67 -16.35
CA LYS A 31 4.48 4.61 -15.43
C LYS A 31 3.62 3.38 -15.72
N ARG A 32 3.30 3.14 -16.99
CA ARG A 32 2.52 1.97 -17.40
C ARG A 32 3.24 0.65 -17.07
N ALA A 33 4.54 0.56 -17.33
CA ALA A 33 5.34 -0.61 -16.98
C ALA A 33 5.35 -0.87 -15.46
N ALA A 34 5.52 0.18 -14.66
CA ALA A 34 5.48 0.10 -13.21
C ALA A 34 4.10 -0.36 -12.71
N ASP A 35 3.01 0.20 -13.25
CA ASP A 35 1.63 -0.19 -12.91
C ASP A 35 1.37 -1.67 -13.28
N LEU A 36 1.86 -2.13 -14.44
CA LEU A 36 1.68 -3.51 -14.90
C LEU A 36 2.45 -4.52 -14.04
N LEU A 37 3.73 -4.26 -13.74
CA LEU A 37 4.52 -5.08 -12.82
C LEU A 37 3.91 -5.13 -11.42
N PHE A 38 3.41 -4.00 -10.93
CA PHE A 38 2.71 -3.93 -9.66
C PHE A 38 1.48 -4.85 -9.66
N ASN A 39 0.65 -4.81 -10.71
CA ASN A 39 -0.53 -5.66 -10.82
C ASN A 39 -0.16 -7.15 -10.88
N TYR A 40 0.88 -7.53 -11.63
CA TYR A 40 1.35 -8.92 -11.66
C TYR A 40 1.89 -9.38 -10.30
N ASN A 41 2.60 -8.52 -9.57
CA ASN A 41 3.08 -8.84 -8.22
C ASN A 41 1.94 -9.01 -7.21
N GLN A 42 0.85 -8.23 -7.33
CA GLN A 42 -0.35 -8.42 -6.52
C GLN A 42 -1.04 -9.75 -6.86
N GLU A 43 -1.24 -10.04 -8.15
CA GLU A 43 -1.86 -11.29 -8.59
C GLU A 43 -1.03 -12.52 -8.17
N LEU A 44 0.31 -12.44 -8.24
CA LEU A 44 1.20 -13.48 -7.74
C LEU A 44 1.05 -13.68 -6.22
N GLN A 45 0.98 -12.59 -5.46
CA GLN A 45 0.77 -12.67 -4.02
C GLN A 45 -0.56 -13.36 -3.68
N GLU A 46 -1.66 -13.00 -4.35
CA GLU A 46 -2.98 -13.63 -4.16
C GLU A 46 -2.93 -15.14 -4.44
N LYS A 47 -2.28 -15.55 -5.54
CA LYS A 47 -2.13 -16.99 -5.84
C LYS A 47 -1.29 -17.71 -4.78
N LEU A 48 -0.22 -17.09 -4.29
CA LEU A 48 0.63 -17.65 -3.24
C LEU A 48 -0.10 -17.72 -1.89
N GLU A 49 -0.94 -16.74 -1.57
CA GLU A 49 -1.84 -16.77 -0.40
C GLU A 49 -2.78 -17.98 -0.48
N HIS A 50 -3.44 -18.19 -1.62
CA HIS A 50 -4.26 -19.38 -1.82
C HIS A 50 -3.46 -20.69 -1.71
N ALA A 51 -2.27 -20.75 -2.31
CA ALA A 51 -1.42 -21.93 -2.27
C ALA A 51 -0.97 -22.28 -0.85
N THR A 52 -0.55 -21.28 -0.06
CA THR A 52 -0.12 -21.46 1.34
C THR A 52 -1.29 -21.77 2.27
N ALA A 53 -2.50 -21.29 1.99
CA ALA A 53 -3.70 -21.70 2.71
C ALA A 53 -4.06 -23.17 2.48
N ILE A 54 -3.84 -23.68 1.26
CA ILE A 54 -4.07 -25.09 0.92
C ILE A 54 -2.98 -25.99 1.50
N LYS A 55 -1.72 -25.53 1.45
CA LYS A 55 -0.54 -26.32 1.85
C LYS A 55 0.33 -25.54 2.84
N ASN A 56 -0.18 -25.43 4.06
CA ASN A 56 0.38 -24.57 5.12
C ASN A 56 1.66 -25.11 5.78
N ASP A 57 2.05 -26.34 5.46
CA ASP A 57 3.28 -27.00 5.93
C ASP A 57 4.44 -26.89 4.92
N ASP A 58 4.18 -26.40 3.71
CA ASP A 58 5.19 -26.24 2.67
C ASP A 58 6.05 -24.99 2.93
N VAL A 59 7.21 -25.24 3.53
CA VAL A 59 8.19 -24.21 3.91
C VAL A 59 8.66 -23.39 2.71
N ASP A 60 8.78 -23.99 1.53
CA ASP A 60 9.29 -23.28 0.35
C ASP A 60 8.22 -22.37 -0.25
N LEU A 61 6.96 -22.81 -0.30
CA LEU A 61 5.83 -21.93 -0.65
C LEU A 61 5.71 -20.76 0.32
N LEU A 62 5.84 -21.01 1.63
CA LEU A 62 5.82 -19.97 2.65
C LEU A 62 6.97 -18.96 2.47
N LYS A 63 8.19 -19.42 2.15
CA LYS A 63 9.33 -18.53 1.87
C LYS A 63 9.08 -17.64 0.66
N ILE A 64 8.57 -18.20 -0.44
CA ILE A 64 8.27 -17.44 -1.66
C ILE A 64 7.17 -16.41 -1.37
N TYR A 65 6.09 -16.84 -0.72
CA TYR A 65 5.02 -15.95 -0.29
C TYR A 65 5.54 -14.80 0.56
N ASN A 66 6.31 -15.08 1.61
CA ASN A 66 6.87 -14.07 2.50
C ASN A 66 7.80 -13.09 1.76
N ARG A 67 8.57 -13.56 0.78
CA ARG A 67 9.41 -12.69 -0.05
C ARG A 67 8.57 -11.74 -0.92
N VAL A 68 7.56 -12.27 -1.61
CA VAL A 68 6.68 -11.46 -2.47
C VAL A 68 5.87 -10.47 -1.63
N ALA A 69 5.25 -10.93 -0.54
CA ALA A 69 4.52 -10.09 0.39
C ALA A 69 5.41 -9.02 1.05
N GLY A 70 6.66 -9.36 1.38
CA GLY A 70 7.64 -8.42 1.93
C GLY A 70 8.06 -7.34 0.93
N ASN A 71 8.23 -7.68 -0.35
CA ASN A 71 8.49 -6.68 -1.39
C ASN A 71 7.28 -5.76 -1.60
N ASN A 72 6.08 -6.33 -1.72
CA ASN A 72 4.84 -5.57 -1.85
C ASN A 72 4.57 -4.69 -0.63
N ALA A 73 5.07 -5.08 0.53
CA ALA A 73 4.97 -4.30 1.75
C ALA A 73 5.78 -3.01 1.72
N ALA A 74 6.96 -2.98 1.10
CA ALA A 74 7.74 -1.74 0.95
C ALA A 74 6.96 -0.72 0.10
N ASP A 75 6.40 -1.17 -1.03
CA ASP A 75 5.55 -0.32 -1.88
C ASP A 75 4.29 0.14 -1.16
N LEU A 76 3.65 -0.74 -0.38
CA LEU A 76 2.50 -0.40 0.43
C LEU A 76 2.86 0.63 1.50
N MET A 77 4.03 0.50 2.12
CA MET A 77 4.55 1.43 3.11
C MET A 77 4.68 2.84 2.54
N ASP A 78 5.30 2.99 1.36
CA ASP A 78 5.44 4.28 0.69
C ASP A 78 4.07 4.85 0.26
N LYS A 79 3.20 4.02 -0.34
CA LYS A 79 1.84 4.43 -0.71
C LYS A 79 1.01 4.91 0.48
N LEU A 80 1.15 4.26 1.62
CA LEU A 80 0.46 4.65 2.86
C LEU A 80 1.01 5.95 3.43
N ARG A 81 2.33 6.13 3.43
CA ARG A 81 2.95 7.41 3.82
C ARG A 81 2.44 8.55 2.94
N ASP A 82 2.50 8.37 1.63
CA ASP A 82 2.12 9.40 0.65
C ASP A 82 0.60 9.69 0.72
N LEU A 83 -0.22 8.66 0.97
CA LEU A 83 -1.65 8.83 1.25
C LEU A 83 -1.87 9.67 2.52
N GLY A 84 -1.16 9.36 3.61
CA GLY A 84 -1.22 10.13 4.84
C GLY A 84 -0.85 11.59 4.61
N PHE A 85 0.25 11.84 3.89
CA PHE A 85 0.71 13.18 3.55
C PHE A 85 -0.33 13.93 2.69
N SER A 86 -0.89 13.28 1.66
CA SER A 86 -1.93 13.85 0.81
C SER A 86 -3.15 14.28 1.62
N LEU A 87 -3.63 13.40 2.52
CA LEU A 87 -4.76 13.67 3.42
C LEU A 87 -4.47 14.75 4.45
N SER A 88 -3.20 14.98 4.80
CA SER A 88 -2.80 16.07 5.70
C SER A 88 -3.11 17.47 5.14
N ASN A 89 -3.39 17.59 3.84
CA ASN A 89 -3.84 18.86 3.26
C ASN A 89 -5.29 19.23 3.65
N ASP A 90 -6.11 18.26 4.05
CA ASP A 90 -7.40 18.52 4.68
C ASP A 90 -7.19 18.86 6.17
N LYS A 91 -7.43 20.13 6.52
CA LYS A 91 -7.20 20.63 7.88
C LYS A 91 -8.09 19.94 8.93
N GLN A 92 -9.36 19.68 8.60
CA GLN A 92 -10.30 19.06 9.55
C GLN A 92 -9.88 17.62 9.83
N LEU A 93 -9.51 16.89 8.77
CA LEU A 93 -9.03 15.52 8.89
C LEU A 93 -7.71 15.48 9.66
N LYS A 94 -6.74 16.34 9.30
CA LYS A 94 -5.46 16.44 9.99
C LYS A 94 -5.61 16.73 11.48
N ASP A 95 -6.47 17.69 11.85
CA ASP A 95 -6.68 18.06 13.25
C ASP A 95 -7.34 16.92 14.03
N ALA A 96 -8.27 16.17 13.41
CA ALA A 96 -8.86 14.98 14.01
C ALA A 96 -7.81 13.87 14.25
N PHE A 97 -6.93 13.63 13.27
CA PHE A 97 -5.81 12.70 13.41
C PHE A 97 -4.80 13.16 14.46
N LYS A 98 -4.46 14.45 14.54
CA LYS A 98 -3.58 14.97 15.60
C LYS A 98 -4.14 14.73 17.00
N LYS A 99 -5.45 14.95 17.20
CA LYS A 99 -6.12 14.70 18.49
C LYS A 99 -6.12 13.22 18.88
N ALA A 100 -6.27 12.32 17.90
CA ALA A 100 -6.31 10.87 18.15
C ALA A 100 -4.94 10.17 17.99
N GLY A 101 -3.91 10.89 17.52
CA GLY A 101 -2.67 10.33 16.99
C GLY A 101 -1.90 9.51 18.00
N TYR A 102 -1.66 10.04 19.21
CA TYR A 102 -0.96 9.30 20.27
C TYR A 102 -1.67 7.99 20.62
N ARG A 103 -3.00 8.01 20.77
CA ARG A 103 -3.77 6.80 21.05
C ARG A 103 -3.68 5.79 19.91
N LEU A 104 -3.75 6.23 18.66
CA LEU A 104 -3.58 5.34 17.50
C LEU A 104 -2.18 4.73 17.47
N LEU A 105 -1.13 5.50 17.73
CA LEU A 105 0.25 5.02 17.81
C LEU A 105 0.41 3.97 18.91
N GLU A 106 -0.16 4.20 20.11
CA GLU A 106 -0.11 3.25 21.22
C GLU A 106 -0.83 1.93 20.91
N LYS A 107 -2.04 2.02 20.34
CA LYS A 107 -2.82 0.84 19.93
C LYS A 107 -2.13 0.07 18.82
N THR A 108 -1.51 0.77 17.88
CA THR A 108 -0.67 0.19 16.82
C THR A 108 0.51 -0.55 17.42
N ARG A 109 1.27 0.08 18.33
CA ARG A 109 2.40 -0.52 19.03
C ARG A 109 2.00 -1.82 19.75
N ALA A 110 0.81 -1.85 20.34
CA ALA A 110 0.23 -3.02 21.01
C ALA A 110 -0.46 -4.03 20.07
N ALA A 111 -0.34 -3.87 18.74
CA ALA A 111 -0.97 -4.71 17.72
C ALA A 111 -2.50 -4.86 17.85
N LYS A 112 -3.19 -3.86 18.42
CA LYS A 112 -4.65 -3.88 18.57
C LYS A 112 -5.32 -3.48 17.25
N ARG A 113 -5.26 -4.36 16.24
CA ARG A 113 -5.73 -4.11 14.86
C ARG A 113 -7.14 -3.55 14.80
N ASP A 114 -8.08 -4.20 15.48
CA ASP A 114 -9.49 -3.78 15.50
C ASP A 114 -9.63 -2.37 16.10
N ASP A 115 -9.00 -2.11 17.25
CA ASP A 115 -9.02 -0.80 17.90
C ASP A 115 -8.47 0.30 16.98
N VAL A 116 -7.40 0.01 16.24
CA VAL A 116 -6.79 0.93 15.28
C VAL A 116 -7.72 1.14 14.08
N TYR A 117 -8.28 0.07 13.52
CA TYR A 117 -9.20 0.13 12.38
C TYR A 117 -10.40 1.01 12.70
N TYR A 118 -11.09 0.71 13.81
CA TYR A 118 -12.25 1.48 14.24
C TYR A 118 -11.87 2.91 14.64
N GLY A 119 -10.67 3.12 15.20
CA GLY A 119 -10.15 4.44 15.50
C GLY A 119 -10.00 5.31 14.25
N ILE A 120 -9.37 4.76 13.20
CA ILE A 120 -9.19 5.45 11.91
C ILE A 120 -10.55 5.65 11.24
N LEU A 121 -11.38 4.62 11.14
CA LEU A 121 -12.71 4.70 10.53
C LEU A 121 -13.58 5.76 11.20
N ARG A 122 -13.58 5.83 12.53
CA ARG A 122 -14.32 6.85 13.28
C ARG A 122 -13.87 8.27 12.94
N ILE A 123 -12.57 8.49 12.72
CA ILE A 123 -12.06 9.81 12.30
C ILE A 123 -12.68 10.19 10.97
N PHE A 124 -12.58 9.33 9.95
CA PHE A 124 -13.18 9.59 8.63
C PHE A 124 -14.68 9.88 8.69
N VAL A 125 -15.44 9.06 9.44
CA VAL A 125 -16.87 9.27 9.63
C VAL A 125 -17.15 10.61 10.34
N SER A 126 -16.40 10.93 11.40
CA SER A 126 -16.59 12.17 12.17
C SER A 126 -16.25 13.44 11.38
N THR A 127 -15.39 13.33 10.36
CA THR A 127 -15.04 14.42 9.45
C THR A 127 -15.82 14.38 8.15
N GLN A 128 -16.82 13.48 8.02
CA GLN A 128 -17.63 13.30 6.81
C GLN A 128 -16.80 13.02 5.54
N GLN A 129 -15.67 12.34 5.71
CA GLN A 129 -14.77 11.96 4.62
C GLN A 129 -14.96 10.48 4.28
N GLU A 130 -14.86 10.13 2.99
CA GLU A 130 -14.90 8.74 2.56
C GLU A 130 -13.65 7.98 3.01
N PHE A 131 -13.85 6.78 3.56
CA PHE A 131 -12.76 5.90 3.94
C PHE A 131 -11.98 5.43 2.71
N ARG A 132 -10.66 5.64 2.72
CA ARG A 132 -9.80 5.27 1.59
C ARG A 132 -9.58 3.76 1.57
N LYS A 133 -9.95 3.09 0.46
CA LYS A 133 -9.85 1.63 0.33
C LYS A 133 -8.44 1.10 0.61
N ASN A 134 -7.40 1.82 0.20
CA ASN A 134 -6.01 1.43 0.41
C ASN A 134 -5.62 1.36 1.91
N LEU A 135 -6.36 2.06 2.79
CA LEU A 135 -6.16 1.96 4.25
C LEU A 135 -6.72 0.67 4.85
N ALA A 136 -7.53 -0.10 4.12
CA ALA A 136 -8.02 -1.39 4.60
C ALA A 136 -6.95 -2.49 4.47
N GLU A 137 -6.00 -2.35 3.55
CA GLU A 137 -4.99 -3.38 3.24
C GLU A 137 -4.19 -3.82 4.50
N PRO A 138 -3.64 -2.90 5.32
CA PRO A 138 -2.85 -3.28 6.49
C PRO A 138 -3.58 -4.14 7.53
N PHE A 139 -4.92 -4.13 7.50
CA PHE A 139 -5.77 -4.81 8.47
C PHE A 139 -6.12 -6.24 8.05
N LYS A 140 -5.75 -6.68 6.85
CA LYS A 140 -5.93 -8.07 6.44
C LYS A 140 -5.17 -8.99 7.42
N PRO A 141 -5.77 -10.12 7.85
CA PRO A 141 -5.20 -10.99 8.88
C PRO A 141 -3.90 -11.70 8.44
N ILE A 142 -3.58 -11.62 7.15
CA ILE A 142 -2.41 -12.26 6.56
C ILE A 142 -1.09 -11.57 6.91
N TYR A 143 -1.12 -10.26 7.17
CA TYR A 143 0.07 -9.53 7.58
C TYR A 143 0.40 -9.87 9.02
N SER A 144 1.67 -10.09 9.35
CA SER A 144 2.11 -10.21 10.74
C SER A 144 1.88 -8.92 11.53
N ASP A 145 1.92 -8.99 12.85
CA ASP A 145 1.73 -7.81 13.69
C ASP A 145 2.82 -6.76 13.49
N GLU A 146 4.04 -7.18 13.15
CA GLU A 146 5.14 -6.30 12.76
C GLU A 146 4.82 -5.55 11.47
N MET A 147 4.32 -6.25 10.45
CA MET A 147 3.97 -5.66 9.16
C MET A 147 2.82 -4.66 9.29
N PHE A 148 1.77 -5.06 10.02
CA PHE A 148 0.67 -4.16 10.38
C PHE A 148 1.18 -2.89 11.05
N LYS A 149 2.06 -3.02 12.05
CA LYS A 149 2.65 -1.86 12.75
C LYS A 149 3.37 -0.94 11.79
N VAL A 150 4.25 -1.48 10.94
CA VAL A 150 5.03 -0.71 9.96
C VAL A 150 4.10 0.07 9.03
N PHE A 151 3.07 -0.58 8.47
CA PHE A 151 2.11 0.07 7.58
C PHE A 151 1.37 1.23 8.23
N ILE A 152 0.83 1.01 9.43
CA ILE A 152 0.08 2.04 10.13
C ILE A 152 0.99 3.16 10.61
N PHE A 153 2.20 2.86 11.08
CA PHE A 153 3.17 3.90 11.43
C PHE A 153 3.55 4.74 10.21
N SER A 154 3.73 4.15 9.03
CA SER A 154 4.00 4.91 7.81
C SER A 154 2.85 5.84 7.44
N PHE A 155 1.61 5.36 7.46
CA PHE A 155 0.44 6.21 7.26
C PHE A 155 0.36 7.36 8.27
N LEU A 156 0.48 7.03 9.57
CA LEU A 156 0.39 8.00 10.65
C LEU A 156 1.50 9.04 10.56
N SER A 157 2.72 8.64 10.19
CA SER A 157 3.84 9.57 10.02
C SER A 157 3.55 10.62 8.93
N GLY A 158 2.95 10.21 7.81
CA GLY A 158 2.56 11.12 6.73
C GLY A 158 1.47 12.11 7.13
N ILE A 159 0.40 11.64 7.80
CA ILE A 159 -0.74 12.52 8.14
C ILE A 159 -0.45 13.44 9.32
N LEU A 160 0.40 12.99 10.25
CA LEU A 160 0.79 13.77 11.43
C LEU A 160 1.93 14.75 11.13
N GLN A 161 2.60 14.65 9.98
CA GLN A 161 3.70 15.52 9.61
C GLN A 161 3.29 17.01 9.64
N SER A 162 4.04 17.82 10.38
CA SER A 162 3.94 19.28 10.34
C SER A 162 4.52 19.77 9.02
N LYS A 163 3.87 20.75 8.35
CA LYS A 163 4.49 21.48 7.22
C LYS A 163 5.62 22.43 7.70
N GLU A 164 6.23 22.16 8.84
CA GLU A 164 7.22 23.06 9.47
C GLU A 164 8.65 22.86 8.94
N ASN A 165 8.89 21.90 8.04
CA ASN A 165 10.22 21.63 7.47
C ASN A 165 10.41 22.18 6.03
N GLU A 166 9.61 23.15 5.59
CA GLU A 166 9.85 23.94 4.36
C GLU A 166 10.23 25.39 4.71
N GLN A 167 11.23 25.58 5.58
CA GLN A 167 11.92 26.86 5.78
C GLN A 167 13.35 26.78 5.25
#